data_AF-A0A3B0YWC9-F1
#
_entry.id   AF-A0A3B0YWC9-F1
#
_cell.length_a   1.000
_cell.length_b   1.000
_cell.length_c   1.000
_cell.angle_alpha   90.00
_cell.angle_beta   90.00
_cell.angle_gamma   90.00
#
_symmetry.space_group_name_H-M   'P 1'
#
loop_
_entity.id
_entity.type
_entity.pdbx_description
1 polymer ?
#
loop_
_entity_poly.entity_id
_entity_poly.type
_entity_poly.pdbx_seq_one_letter_code
_entity_poly.pdbx_strand_id
1 'polypeptide(L)' 'MTKERVNELDRLVSGAITDCEEFGDLVDGHILEFWRGAKMVVDELKIEIESLSESCST' A
#
# COMPACT_ATOMS: atom_id res chain seq x y z
N MET A 1 -6.84 -5.32 -11.71
CA MET A 1 -6.95 -4.07 -10.92
C MET A 1 -6.46 -2.92 -11.78
N THR A 2 -6.93 -1.67 -11.62
CA THR A 2 -6.45 -0.52 -12.42
C THR A 2 -5.36 0.25 -11.68
N LYS A 3 -4.51 1.01 -12.40
CA LYS A 3 -3.45 1.86 -11.81
C LYS A 3 -4.00 2.86 -10.80
N GLU A 4 -5.14 3.49 -11.14
CA GLU A 4 -5.85 4.41 -10.24
C GLU A 4 -6.27 3.73 -8.93
N ARG A 5 -6.81 2.51 -9.00
CA ARG A 5 -7.23 1.76 -7.81
C ARG A 5 -6.06 1.33 -6.93
N VAL A 6 -4.91 1.01 -7.52
CA VAL A 6 -3.69 0.69 -6.76
C VAL A 6 -3.13 1.94 -6.09
N ASN A 7 -3.11 3.09 -6.77
CA ASN A 7 -2.70 4.35 -6.15
C ASN A 7 -3.64 4.79 -5.02
N GLU A 8 -4.94 4.55 -5.15
CA GLU A 8 -5.88 4.84 -4.06
C GLU A 8 -5.66 3.89 -2.88
N LEU A 9 -5.41 2.60 -3.13
CA LEU A 9 -5.07 1.64 -2.09
C LEU A 9 -3.76 2.02 -1.38
N ASP A 10 -2.76 2.49 -2.13
CA ASP A 10 -1.50 3.01 -1.62
C ASP A 10 -1.70 4.18 -0.66
N ARG A 11 -2.55 5.14 -1.05
CA ARG A 11 -2.92 6.28 -0.23
C ARG A 11 -3.61 5.86 1.07
N LEU A 12 -4.57 4.93 0.98
CA LEU A 12 -5.33 4.44 2.14
C LEU A 12 -4.45 3.68 3.12
N VAL A 13 -3.61 2.76 2.63
CA VAL A 13 -2.71 1.96 3.49
C VAL A 13 -1.66 2.85 4.13
N SER A 14 -1.09 3.80 3.37
CA SER A 14 -0.10 4.73 3.92
C SER A 14 -0.72 5.64 5.00
N GLY A 15 -1.95 6.12 4.78
CA GLY A 15 -2.70 6.87 5.80
C GLY A 15 -2.95 6.06 7.06
N ALA A 16 -3.38 4.79 6.93
CA ALA A 16 -3.60 3.92 8.08
C ALA A 16 -2.30 3.66 8.88
N ILE A 17 -1.15 3.52 8.22
CA ILE A 17 0.14 3.42 8.90
C ILE A 17 0.43 4.70 9.68
N THR A 18 0.28 5.88 9.07
CA THR A 18 0.49 7.16 9.75
C THR A 18 -0.41 7.30 10.97
N ASP A 19 -1.70 7.01 10.83
CA ASP A 19 -2.64 7.05 11.97
C ASP A 19 -2.18 6.09 13.08
N CYS A 20 -1.78 4.87 12.73
CA CYS A 20 -1.30 3.89 13.72
C CYS A 20 -0.01 4.35 14.43
N GLU A 21 0.90 5.01 13.72
CA GLU A 21 2.13 5.56 14.29
C GLU A 21 1.88 6.78 15.18
N GLU A 22 0.91 7.63 14.81
CA GLU A 22 0.49 8.79 15.63
C GLU A 22 -0.24 8.37 16.90
N PHE A 23 -1.02 7.28 16.86
CA PHE A 23 -1.75 6.74 18.00
C PHE A 23 -1.05 5.54 18.65
N GLY A 24 0.28 5.42 18.51
CA GLY A 24 1.05 4.21 18.87
C GLY A 24 0.88 3.67 20.30
N ASP A 25 0.51 4.51 21.27
CA ASP A 25 0.21 4.06 22.65
C ASP A 25 -1.20 3.45 22.80
N LEU A 26 -2.10 3.75 21.86
CA LEU A 26 -3.50 3.30 21.83
C LEU A 26 -3.74 2.17 20.82
N VAL A 27 -2.83 1.99 19.87
CA VAL A 27 -2.93 1.01 18.79
C VAL A 27 -2.07 -0.19 19.13
N ASP A 28 -2.67 -1.39 19.06
CA ASP A 28 -1.91 -2.64 19.18
C ASP A 28 -0.83 -2.70 18.09
N GLY A 29 0.42 -2.97 18.49
CA GLY A 29 1.54 -3.11 17.56
C GLY A 29 1.27 -4.09 16.42
N HIS A 30 0.44 -5.13 16.64
CA HIS A 30 0.03 -6.05 15.57
C HIS A 30 -0.81 -5.38 14.47
N ILE A 31 -1.57 -4.33 14.79
CA ILE A 31 -2.34 -3.57 13.79
C ILE A 31 -1.39 -2.76 12.91
N LEU A 32 -0.36 -2.14 13.49
CA LEU A 32 0.67 -1.43 12.73
C LEU A 32 1.46 -2.40 11.82
N GLU A 33 1.82 -3.58 12.34
CA GLU A 33 2.49 -4.63 11.55
C GLU A 33 1.60 -5.16 10.42
N PHE A 34 0.30 -5.33 10.67
CA PHE A 34 -0.66 -5.72 9.62
C PHE A 34 -0.68 -4.69 8.49
N TRP A 35 -0.75 -3.39 8.80
CA TRP A 35 -0.75 -2.35 7.76
C TRP A 35 0.59 -2.26 7.02
N ARG A 36 1.72 -2.49 7.69
CA ARG A 36 3.04 -2.59 7.04
C ARG A 36 3.10 -3.80 6.09
N GLY A 37 2.54 -4.94 6.48
CA GLY A 37 2.41 -6.09 5.59
C GLY A 37 1.51 -5.79 4.38
N ALA A 38 0.37 -5.13 4.60
CA ALA A 38 -0.50 -4.69 3.51
C ALA A 38 0.23 -3.73 2.55
N LYS A 39 1.08 -2.83 3.07
CA LYS A 39 1.88 -1.91 2.26
C LYS A 39 2.84 -2.63 1.33
N MET A 40 3.52 -3.68 1.80
CA MET A 40 4.40 -4.50 0.95
C MET A 40 3.65 -5.08 -0.24
N VAL A 41 2.44 -5.61 -0.02
CA VAL A 41 1.60 -6.16 -1.10
C VAL A 41 1.17 -5.07 -2.09
N VAL A 42 0.85 -3.86 -1.61
CA VAL A 42 0.52 -2.73 -2.49
C VAL A 42 1.72 -2.29 -3.32
N ASP A 43 2.91 -2.26 -2.74
CA ASP A 43 4.14 -1.91 -3.45
C ASP A 43 4.46 -2.95 -4.55
N GLU A 44 4.27 -4.25 -4.29
CA GLU A 44 4.37 -5.30 -5.30
C GLU A 44 3.37 -5.09 -6.45
N LEU A 45 2.11 -4.76 -6.13
CA LEU A 45 1.09 -4.48 -7.14
C LEU A 45 1.42 -3.25 -8.00
N LYS A 46 2.09 -2.24 -7.45
CA LYS A 46 2.54 -1.06 -8.20
C LYS A 46 3.59 -1.45 -9.25
N ILE A 47 4.55 -2.28 -8.87
CA ILE A 47 5.59 -2.81 -9.78
C ILE A 47 4.94 -3.62 -10.91
N GLU A 48 4.01 -4.53 -10.59
CA GLU A 48 3.32 -5.33 -11.59
C GLU A 48 2.56 -4.47 -12.61
N ILE A 49 1.83 -3.45 -12.14
CA ILE A 49 1.07 -2.55 -13.03
C ILE A 49 1.99 -1.71 -13.92
N GLU A 50 3.13 -1.25 -13.40
CA GLU A 50 4.11 -0.49 -14.18
C GLU A 50 4.71 -1.37 -15.28
N SER A 51 5.10 -2.61 -14.96
CA SER A 51 5.64 -3.56 -15.94
C SER A 51 4.65 -3.91 -17.08
N LEU A 52 3.35 -3.97 -16.77
CA LEU A 52 2.30 -4.18 -17.77
C LEU A 52 2.15 -2.98 -18.70
N SER A 53 2.40 -1.75 -18.22
CA SER A 53 2.32 -0.55 -19.06
C SER A 53 3.50 -0.42 -20.03
N GLU A 54 4.67 -0.95 -19.67
CA GLU A 54 5.87 -0.92 -20.51
C GLU A 54 5.84 -1.99 -21.62
N SER A 55 5.29 -3.18 -21.33
CA SER A 55 5.25 -4.31 -22.27
C SER A 55 4.25 -4.16 -23.45
N CYS A 56 3.32 -3.19 -23.39
CA CYS A 56 2.42 -2.87 -24.50
C CYS A 56 2.94 -1.77 -25.44
N SER A 57 4.16 -1.26 -25.22
CA SER A 57 4.77 -0.19 -26.03
C SER A 57 5.72 -0.69 -27.13
N THR A 58 5.78 -1.99 -27.38
CA THR A 58 6.52 -2.67 -28.48
C THR A 58 5.58 -3.35 -29.44
#